data_AF-A0A8J3NMN0-F1
#
_entry.id   AF-A0A8J3NMN0-F1
#
_cell.length_a   1.000
_cell.length_b   1.000
_cell.length_c   1.000
_cell.angle_alpha   90.00
_cell.angle_beta   90.00
_cell.angle_gamma   90.00
#
_symmetry.space_group_name_H-M   'P 1'
#
loop_
_entity.id
_entity.type
_entity.pdbx_description
1 polymer ?
#
loop_
_entity_poly.entity_id
_entity_poly.type
_entity_poly.pdbx_seq_one_letter_code
_entity_poly.pdbx_strand_id
1 'polypeptide(L)'
;MDGPGAHGRVRPREYAAIRPGRHRTARTGPSGRRGPRTVAATAVLLLLPGLLLFAWPNWSWPRPAEWTAAGGGAHDRATPPRHRPDPGTLAVGVTHAQYSIDGWSNAEARASAKAVLTATATYQNQHIMGWGALNPQPRPGVYDWSSLDKRMALIRSTGGTPVITLCCAPDWMKGGQAGETDWKRLEAAPDRRHYRDFAELAAAVARRYPDVTHYQVWNELKGFWDEKSNRWDAAAYTDLYNAVYDALKAVDPAIAVGGPYVVLDTWSGGRAGGHASCLAGDWGVVDQRGLDVLDYWLRHKRGADFVALDAGLGTRDQGLAPAARAARASALFGAVTSWVRRRTSLPVWWSEFHVGRADAAAEPQLVSRALAALLHMAGAGASVALVWQPQRSPSTPGPLPPALWTATDGPGGGRPLAYAQALALLRRILADPAGDGPVSWPLPDVGVLHGRTDLLLVNTGGERAAVDVRGQRVQLGPYEIRHVPLPAGAPAAPSGSPTTLPDQCRSPLPAPTRSAGPASTT
;
A
#
# COMPACT_ATOMS: atom_id res chain seq x y z
N MET A 1 1.21 -35.35 41.66
CA MET A 1 2.14 -36.49 41.51
C MET A 1 1.79 -37.29 40.26
N ASP A 2 2.61 -37.36 39.21
CA ASP A 2 2.99 -36.29 38.24
C ASP A 2 3.59 -36.97 36.96
N GLY A 3 3.76 -36.34 35.80
CA GLY A 3 3.50 -34.95 35.38
C GLY A 3 3.50 -34.83 33.83
N PRO A 4 3.28 -33.64 33.23
CA PRO A 4 2.95 -33.52 31.81
C PRO A 4 4.15 -33.51 30.85
N GLY A 5 4.03 -34.26 29.74
CA GLY A 5 5.06 -34.39 28.69
C GLY A 5 5.07 -33.24 27.67
N ALA A 6 6.18 -32.51 27.65
CA ALA A 6 6.62 -31.47 26.71
C ALA A 6 5.88 -31.30 25.36
N HIS A 7 5.24 -30.12 25.17
CA HIS A 7 4.95 -29.58 23.83
C HIS A 7 6.22 -29.06 23.15
N GLY A 8 6.53 -29.60 21.96
CA GLY A 8 7.66 -29.16 21.14
C GLY A 8 7.48 -27.74 20.59
N ARG A 9 8.37 -26.82 20.96
CA ARG A 9 8.40 -25.45 20.42
C ARG A 9 8.99 -25.43 19.00
N VAL A 10 8.14 -25.40 17.97
CA VAL A 10 8.59 -25.12 16.59
C VAL A 10 8.89 -23.62 16.47
N ARG A 11 10.18 -23.26 16.32
CA ARG A 11 10.57 -21.91 15.88
C ARG A 11 10.51 -21.86 14.34
N PRO A 12 9.86 -20.87 13.72
CA PRO A 12 10.05 -20.62 12.30
C PRO A 12 11.44 -20.01 12.08
N ARG A 13 12.36 -20.78 11.50
CA ARG A 13 13.55 -20.24 10.84
C ARG A 13 13.29 -20.13 9.34
N GLU A 14 13.88 -19.12 8.73
CA GLU A 14 14.01 -18.94 7.27
C GLU A 14 12.71 -18.73 6.46
N TYR A 15 12.07 -17.57 6.67
CA TYR A 15 11.40 -16.89 5.56
C TYR A 15 12.46 -16.29 4.62
N ALA A 16 12.81 -17.01 3.56
CA ALA A 16 13.66 -16.48 2.50
C ALA A 16 12.89 -15.40 1.71
N ALA A 17 13.42 -14.17 1.67
CA ALA A 17 12.83 -13.08 0.91
C ALA A 17 12.93 -13.39 -0.60
N ILE A 18 11.79 -13.65 -1.25
CA ILE A 18 11.70 -13.82 -2.69
C ILE A 18 12.09 -12.47 -3.34
N ARG A 19 13.22 -12.46 -4.06
CA ARG A 19 13.65 -11.33 -4.89
C ARG A 19 13.22 -11.59 -6.35
N PRO A 20 12.71 -10.59 -7.09
CA PRO A 20 12.54 -10.72 -8.52
C PRO A 20 13.92 -10.90 -9.21
N GLY A 21 14.00 -11.88 -10.10
CA GLY A 21 15.26 -12.30 -10.72
C GLY A 21 15.83 -11.29 -11.72
N ARG A 22 17.15 -11.12 -11.73
CA ARG A 22 17.89 -10.52 -12.84
C ARG A 22 18.73 -11.60 -13.52
N HIS A 23 18.44 -11.91 -14.78
CA HIS A 23 19.36 -12.68 -15.61
C HIS A 23 20.65 -11.88 -15.85
N ARG A 24 21.79 -12.54 -15.74
CA ARG A 24 23.09 -12.02 -16.20
C ARG A 24 23.82 -13.09 -16.98
N THR A 25 24.13 -12.79 -18.23
CA THR A 25 24.92 -13.63 -19.13
C THR A 25 26.37 -13.70 -18.67
N ALA A 26 26.97 -14.89 -18.73
CA ALA A 26 28.35 -15.12 -18.34
C ALA A 26 29.35 -14.48 -19.32
N ARG A 27 30.52 -14.07 -18.80
CA ARG A 27 31.74 -13.93 -19.60
C ARG A 27 32.97 -14.21 -18.73
N THR A 28 33.88 -15.01 -19.25
CA THR A 28 35.06 -15.59 -18.57
C THR A 28 36.32 -14.75 -18.79
N GLY A 29 37.28 -14.79 -17.85
CA GLY A 29 38.60 -14.15 -17.99
C GLY A 29 39.38 -14.14 -16.66
N PRO A 30 40.66 -14.58 -16.57
CA PRO A 30 41.25 -14.99 -15.30
C PRO A 30 42.38 -14.11 -14.70
N SER A 31 42.56 -14.27 -13.38
CA SER A 31 43.81 -14.21 -12.60
C SER A 31 44.80 -13.03 -12.74
N GLY A 32 45.01 -12.29 -11.63
CA GLY A 32 46.08 -11.29 -11.48
C GLY A 32 46.58 -11.18 -10.03
N ARG A 33 47.84 -11.59 -9.82
CA ARG A 33 48.63 -11.72 -8.57
C ARG A 33 48.44 -10.66 -7.46
N ARG A 34 48.52 -11.11 -6.20
CA ARG A 34 48.77 -10.27 -5.00
C ARG A 34 50.25 -9.83 -4.93
N GLY A 35 50.50 -8.64 -4.37
CA GLY A 35 51.79 -8.18 -3.87
C GLY A 35 51.59 -7.20 -2.71
N PRO A 36 52.35 -7.28 -1.60
CA PRO A 36 52.06 -6.51 -0.38
C PRO A 36 52.82 -5.18 -0.33
N ARG A 37 52.21 -4.13 0.26
CA ARG A 37 52.95 -2.92 0.69
C ARG A 37 52.47 -2.39 2.04
N THR A 38 53.33 -2.61 3.05
CA THR A 38 53.70 -1.70 4.14
C THR A 38 52.61 -0.88 4.84
N VAL A 39 52.34 -1.26 6.09
CA VAL A 39 51.76 -0.37 7.11
C VAL A 39 52.81 0.68 7.49
N ALA A 40 52.46 1.96 7.39
CA ALA A 40 53.19 3.06 8.02
C ALA A 40 52.32 3.62 9.14
N ALA A 41 52.78 3.47 10.39
CA ALA A 41 52.14 4.12 11.52
C ALA A 41 52.62 5.59 11.60
N THR A 42 51.69 6.52 11.76
CA THR A 42 52.03 7.94 12.02
C THR A 42 51.16 8.41 13.17
N ALA A 43 51.79 8.97 14.19
CA ALA A 43 51.13 9.36 15.43
C ALA A 43 50.15 10.52 15.20
N VAL A 44 48.95 10.42 15.77
CA VAL A 44 47.96 11.50 15.80
C VAL A 44 48.14 12.29 17.09
N LEU A 45 48.55 13.55 16.97
CA LEU A 45 48.50 14.50 18.08
C LEU A 45 47.04 14.88 18.39
N LEU A 46 46.75 15.03 19.68
CA LEU A 46 45.46 15.52 20.17
C LEU A 46 45.28 17.00 19.84
N LEU A 47 44.25 17.34 19.06
CA LEU A 47 43.69 18.68 18.96
C LEU A 47 42.18 18.62 19.20
N LEU A 48 41.74 19.31 20.26
CA LEU A 48 40.33 19.47 20.63
C LEU A 48 39.62 20.42 19.65
N PRO A 49 38.56 20.01 18.94
CA PRO A 49 37.68 20.95 18.27
C PRO A 49 36.65 21.49 19.27
N GLY A 50 36.53 22.81 19.38
CA GLY A 50 35.54 23.46 20.24
C GLY A 50 34.09 23.20 19.80
N LEU A 51 33.15 23.38 20.73
CA LEU A 51 31.71 23.25 20.47
C LEU A 51 31.24 24.30 19.44
N LEU A 52 31.16 23.91 18.17
CA LEU A 52 30.21 24.51 17.25
C LEU A 52 28.84 23.89 17.50
N LEU A 53 28.00 24.61 18.26
CA LEU A 53 26.59 24.32 18.44
C LEU A 53 25.87 24.43 17.09
N PHE A 54 25.86 23.35 16.32
CA PHE A 54 24.91 23.18 15.21
C PHE A 54 23.51 23.16 15.80
N ALA A 55 22.82 24.30 15.72
CA ALA A 55 21.41 24.41 16.06
C ALA A 55 20.63 23.46 15.16
N TRP A 56 20.15 22.35 15.73
CA TRP A 56 19.25 21.44 15.03
C TRP A 56 18.00 22.22 14.59
N PRO A 57 17.44 21.96 13.39
CA PRO A 57 16.19 22.60 12.99
C PRO A 57 15.12 22.37 14.05
N ASN A 58 14.52 23.45 14.57
CA ASN A 58 13.46 23.38 15.57
C ASN A 58 12.23 22.70 14.98
N TRP A 59 12.19 21.38 15.12
CA TRP A 59 11.06 20.53 14.79
C TRP A 59 9.96 20.79 15.80
N SER A 60 9.09 21.77 15.50
CA SER A 60 7.93 22.08 16.31
C SER A 60 6.84 21.02 16.07
N TRP A 61 7.14 19.78 16.42
CA TRP A 61 6.11 18.77 16.57
C TRP A 61 5.10 19.27 17.62
N PRO A 62 3.78 19.12 17.42
CA PRO A 62 2.90 19.03 18.59
C PRO A 62 3.46 17.92 19.50
N ARG A 63 3.23 18.03 20.82
CA ARG A 63 3.55 16.93 21.75
C ARG A 63 3.03 15.62 21.14
N PRO A 64 3.76 14.48 21.26
CA PRO A 64 3.28 13.23 20.70
C PRO A 64 1.81 13.07 21.07
N ALA A 65 0.94 12.87 20.08
CA ALA A 65 -0.43 12.45 20.35
C ALA A 65 -0.31 11.33 21.38
N GLU A 66 -0.95 11.45 22.54
CA GLU A 66 -0.62 10.58 23.67
C GLU A 66 -0.93 9.13 23.26
N TRP A 67 0.11 8.41 22.83
CA TRP A 67 0.08 6.98 22.49
C TRP A 67 -0.02 6.14 23.78
N THR A 68 -0.77 6.66 24.75
CA THR A 68 -1.36 5.88 25.82
C THR A 68 -2.19 4.79 25.17
N ALA A 69 -2.26 3.63 25.82
CA ALA A 69 -3.31 2.69 25.50
C ALA A 69 -4.63 3.39 25.84
N ALA A 70 -5.37 3.84 24.82
CA ALA A 70 -6.75 4.25 24.98
C ALA A 70 -7.43 3.13 25.78
N GLY A 71 -7.95 3.50 26.95
CA GLY A 71 -8.18 2.55 28.03
C GLY A 71 -9.06 1.38 27.58
N GLY A 72 -8.88 0.22 28.24
CA GLY A 72 -9.73 -0.95 28.07
C GLY A 72 -11.16 -0.77 28.59
N GLY A 73 -11.79 0.37 28.32
CA GLY A 73 -13.23 0.46 28.27
C GLY A 73 -13.73 -0.53 27.21
N ALA A 74 -14.84 -1.19 27.50
CA ALA A 74 -15.44 -2.09 26.53
C ALA A 74 -15.81 -1.30 25.28
N HIS A 75 -15.02 -1.46 24.20
CA HIS A 75 -15.51 -1.18 22.87
C HIS A 75 -16.71 -2.09 22.68
N ASP A 76 -17.90 -1.49 22.73
CA ASP A 76 -19.14 -2.20 22.56
C ASP A 76 -19.06 -2.97 21.25
N ARG A 77 -19.49 -4.24 21.23
CA ARG A 77 -19.34 -5.12 20.05
C ARG A 77 -20.36 -4.79 18.95
N ALA A 78 -20.66 -3.50 18.79
CA ALA A 78 -21.32 -2.98 17.61
C ALA A 78 -20.53 -3.46 16.38
N THR A 79 -21.23 -4.13 15.47
CA THR A 79 -20.68 -4.50 14.16
C THR A 79 -20.07 -3.24 13.54
N PRO A 80 -18.83 -3.30 12.98
CA PRO A 80 -18.28 -2.16 12.25
C PRO A 80 -19.33 -1.64 11.26
N PRO A 81 -19.54 -0.31 11.15
CA PRO A 81 -20.54 0.21 10.25
C PRO A 81 -20.38 -0.42 8.87
N ARG A 82 -21.47 -0.92 8.27
CA ARG A 82 -21.49 -1.47 6.89
C ARG A 82 -21.24 -0.40 5.83
N HIS A 83 -20.62 0.72 6.22
CA HIS A 83 -20.45 1.90 5.42
C HIS A 83 -19.42 1.60 4.35
N ARG A 84 -19.87 1.58 3.10
CA ARG A 84 -18.98 1.75 1.95
C ARG A 84 -18.25 3.10 2.17
N PRO A 85 -16.93 3.19 2.00
CA PRO A 85 -16.21 4.44 2.19
C PRO A 85 -16.82 5.54 1.30
N ASP A 86 -16.98 6.73 1.86
CA ASP A 86 -17.45 7.89 1.12
C ASP A 86 -16.49 8.16 -0.07
N PRO A 87 -16.98 8.19 -1.32
CA PRO A 87 -16.17 8.55 -2.48
C PRO A 87 -15.48 9.91 -2.38
N GLY A 88 -15.98 10.82 -1.53
CA GLY A 88 -15.44 12.16 -1.30
C GLY A 88 -14.28 12.26 -0.29
N THR A 89 -14.01 11.22 0.51
CA THR A 89 -12.97 11.27 1.56
C THR A 89 -12.00 10.10 1.48
N LEU A 90 -10.69 10.38 1.51
CA LEU A 90 -9.67 9.34 1.59
C LEU A 90 -9.58 8.78 3.01
N ALA A 91 -9.87 7.49 3.17
CA ALA A 91 -9.52 6.74 4.37
C ALA A 91 -8.15 6.05 4.20
N VAL A 92 -7.26 6.18 5.19
CA VAL A 92 -6.00 5.42 5.20
C VAL A 92 -6.16 4.15 6.03
N GLY A 93 -5.59 3.06 5.52
CA GLY A 93 -5.50 1.76 6.18
C GLY A 93 -4.12 1.14 6.06
N VAL A 94 -4.03 -0.14 6.40
CA VAL A 94 -2.80 -0.94 6.27
C VAL A 94 -3.10 -2.28 5.62
N THR A 95 -2.11 -2.86 4.95
CA THR A 95 -2.10 -4.30 4.65
C THR A 95 -1.09 -5.00 5.56
N HIS A 96 -1.58 -5.94 6.37
CA HIS A 96 -0.73 -6.78 7.21
C HIS A 96 0.07 -7.75 6.34
N ALA A 97 1.33 -7.95 6.68
CA ALA A 97 2.20 -8.92 6.04
C ALA A 97 2.85 -9.87 7.07
N GLN A 98 3.90 -10.59 6.68
CA GLN A 98 4.59 -11.58 7.52
C GLN A 98 5.23 -11.02 8.80
N TYR A 99 5.35 -9.70 8.91
CA TYR A 99 5.75 -9.00 10.14
C TYR A 99 4.59 -8.14 10.64
N SER A 100 4.04 -8.46 11.81
CA SER A 100 2.99 -7.64 12.42
C SER A 100 2.94 -7.82 13.95
N ILE A 101 1.81 -7.41 14.55
CA ILE A 101 1.52 -7.50 15.98
C ILE A 101 1.14 -8.94 16.34
N ASP A 102 2.07 -9.87 16.13
CA ASP A 102 1.83 -11.30 16.23
C ASP A 102 1.89 -11.80 17.68
N GLY A 103 1.00 -12.72 18.06
CA GLY A 103 0.74 -13.08 19.47
C GLY A 103 1.93 -13.68 20.25
N TRP A 104 3.00 -14.08 19.56
CA TRP A 104 4.23 -14.65 20.14
C TRP A 104 5.32 -13.61 20.43
N SER A 105 5.12 -12.34 20.08
CA SER A 105 6.11 -11.27 20.25
C SER A 105 6.16 -10.73 21.72
N ASN A 106 6.89 -9.64 21.99
CA ASN A 106 6.87 -8.99 23.31
C ASN A 106 5.52 -8.29 23.60
N ALA A 107 4.98 -8.45 24.82
CA ALA A 107 3.64 -7.98 25.18
C ALA A 107 3.49 -6.45 25.24
N GLU A 108 4.46 -5.74 25.80
CA GLU A 108 4.49 -4.27 25.87
C GLU A 108 4.65 -3.68 24.48
N ALA A 109 5.55 -4.26 23.67
CA ALA A 109 5.74 -3.88 22.28
C ALA A 109 4.46 -4.07 21.44
N ARG A 110 3.68 -5.14 21.69
CA ARG A 110 2.34 -5.27 21.08
C ARG A 110 1.39 -4.17 21.52
N ALA A 111 1.33 -3.85 22.81
CA ALA A 111 0.43 -2.81 23.31
C ALA A 111 0.75 -1.45 22.67
N SER A 112 2.04 -1.10 22.60
CA SER A 112 2.52 0.09 21.89
C SER A 112 2.12 0.08 20.41
N ALA A 113 2.42 -1.01 19.68
CA ALA A 113 2.08 -1.14 18.27
C ALA A 113 0.55 -1.09 18.00
N LYS A 114 -0.28 -1.61 18.92
CA LYS A 114 -1.74 -1.51 18.81
C LYS A 114 -2.23 -0.06 18.96
N ALA A 115 -1.66 0.71 19.89
CA ALA A 115 -1.95 2.13 20.00
C ALA A 115 -1.55 2.88 18.71
N VAL A 116 -0.38 2.54 18.14
CA VAL A 116 0.06 3.10 16.85
C VAL A 116 -0.94 2.79 15.73
N LEU A 117 -1.34 1.52 15.59
CA LEU A 117 -2.26 1.07 14.56
C LEU A 117 -3.65 1.72 14.69
N THR A 118 -4.18 1.82 15.91
CA THR A 118 -5.51 2.39 16.20
C THR A 118 -5.61 3.86 15.77
N ALA A 119 -4.58 4.68 16.02
CA ALA A 119 -4.62 6.09 15.61
C ALA A 119 -4.29 6.31 14.12
N THR A 120 -3.58 5.38 13.46
CA THR A 120 -3.10 5.56 12.07
C THR A 120 -3.97 4.93 10.99
N ALA A 121 -4.66 3.84 11.27
CA ALA A 121 -5.39 3.05 10.26
C ALA A 121 -6.88 2.91 10.58
N THR A 122 -7.72 3.02 9.55
CA THR A 122 -9.16 2.71 9.61
C THR A 122 -9.43 1.33 9.05
N TYR A 123 -8.94 1.06 7.83
CA TYR A 123 -9.01 -0.25 7.19
C TYR A 123 -7.79 -1.11 7.52
N GLN A 124 -7.98 -2.39 7.74
CA GLN A 124 -6.90 -3.35 7.99
C GLN A 124 -7.11 -4.58 7.12
N ASN A 125 -6.22 -4.75 6.13
CA ASN A 125 -6.30 -5.79 5.11
C ASN A 125 -5.41 -6.99 5.43
N GLN A 126 -5.88 -8.19 5.08
CA GLN A 126 -5.10 -9.43 5.17
C GLN A 126 -5.40 -10.36 3.98
N HIS A 127 -4.34 -10.94 3.42
CA HIS A 127 -4.39 -12.01 2.43
C HIS A 127 -4.82 -13.33 3.06
N ILE A 128 -5.71 -14.10 2.41
CA ILE A 128 -6.15 -15.41 2.91
C ILE A 128 -5.02 -16.44 3.04
N MET A 129 -3.93 -16.28 2.27
CA MET A 129 -2.75 -17.13 2.30
C MET A 129 -1.52 -16.35 1.84
N GLY A 130 -0.36 -16.58 2.50
CA GLY A 130 0.84 -15.78 2.28
C GLY A 130 0.88 -14.55 3.18
N TRP A 131 2.03 -13.87 3.19
CA TRP A 131 2.25 -12.62 3.95
C TRP A 131 1.66 -12.67 5.38
N GLY A 132 1.99 -13.73 6.14
CA GLY A 132 1.56 -13.92 7.53
C GLY A 132 0.35 -14.84 7.73
N ALA A 133 -0.41 -15.17 6.68
CA ALA A 133 -1.42 -16.22 6.71
C ALA A 133 -0.88 -17.56 6.17
N LEU A 134 -1.31 -18.67 6.77
CA LEU A 134 -1.03 -20.02 6.31
C LEU A 134 -2.08 -20.45 5.26
N ASN A 135 -1.94 -21.66 4.69
CA ASN A 135 -2.90 -22.19 3.73
C ASN A 135 -4.26 -22.45 4.42
N PRO A 136 -5.35 -21.73 4.05
CA PRO A 136 -6.64 -21.81 4.72
C PRO A 136 -7.43 -23.07 4.35
N GLN A 137 -7.03 -23.79 3.30
CA GLN A 137 -7.71 -24.99 2.83
C GLN A 137 -6.70 -26.02 2.25
N PRO A 138 -5.89 -26.68 3.10
CA PRO A 138 -4.82 -27.57 2.63
C PRO A 138 -5.29 -28.73 1.75
N ARG A 139 -6.53 -29.21 1.93
CA ARG A 139 -7.18 -30.24 1.09
C ARG A 139 -8.60 -29.78 0.73
N PRO A 140 -9.18 -30.23 -0.40
CA PRO A 140 -10.57 -29.95 -0.74
C PRO A 140 -11.51 -30.20 0.45
N GLY A 141 -12.32 -29.20 0.81
CA GLY A 141 -13.26 -29.26 1.95
C GLY A 141 -12.65 -29.24 3.36
N VAL A 142 -11.32 -29.30 3.53
CA VAL A 142 -10.65 -29.29 4.84
C VAL A 142 -9.98 -27.94 5.07
N TYR A 143 -10.45 -27.20 6.07
CA TYR A 143 -10.02 -25.82 6.35
C TYR A 143 -9.12 -25.72 7.59
N ASP A 144 -8.13 -24.83 7.55
CA ASP A 144 -7.35 -24.37 8.70
C ASP A 144 -7.44 -22.84 8.83
N TRP A 145 -8.40 -22.38 9.63
CA TRP A 145 -8.61 -20.96 9.91
C TRP A 145 -7.62 -20.39 10.93
N SER A 146 -6.74 -21.18 11.54
CA SER A 146 -6.02 -20.80 12.77
C SER A 146 -5.07 -19.62 12.62
N SER A 147 -4.60 -19.32 11.40
CA SER A 147 -3.76 -18.15 11.11
C SER A 147 -4.59 -16.90 10.81
N LEU A 148 -5.65 -17.03 10.00
CA LEU A 148 -6.58 -15.95 9.70
C LEU A 148 -7.39 -15.51 10.93
N ASP A 149 -7.83 -16.46 11.76
CA ASP A 149 -8.53 -16.18 13.02
C ASP A 149 -7.69 -15.27 13.94
N LYS A 150 -6.37 -15.51 14.02
CA LYS A 150 -5.44 -14.66 14.80
C LYS A 150 -5.35 -13.25 14.22
N ARG A 151 -5.32 -13.09 12.90
CA ARG A 151 -5.30 -11.76 12.28
C ARG A 151 -6.64 -11.04 12.42
N MET A 152 -7.76 -11.70 12.17
CA MET A 152 -9.08 -11.10 12.36
C MET A 152 -9.32 -10.72 13.83
N ALA A 153 -8.82 -11.51 14.79
CA ALA A 153 -8.82 -11.13 16.20
C ALA A 153 -7.94 -9.88 16.50
N LEU A 154 -6.77 -9.74 15.86
CA LEU A 154 -5.96 -8.52 15.96
C LEU A 154 -6.73 -7.29 15.45
N ILE A 155 -7.31 -7.38 14.26
CA ILE A 155 -8.05 -6.28 13.62
C ILE A 155 -9.22 -5.82 14.52
N ARG A 156 -10.06 -6.75 14.94
CA ARG A 156 -11.17 -6.50 15.90
C ARG A 156 -10.66 -5.87 17.20
N SER A 157 -9.54 -6.35 17.74
CA SER A 157 -8.95 -5.83 18.98
C SER A 157 -8.31 -4.43 18.88
N THR A 158 -8.30 -3.83 17.69
CA THR A 158 -7.82 -2.46 17.43
C THR A 158 -8.89 -1.58 16.78
N GLY A 159 -10.16 -2.03 16.76
CA GLY A 159 -11.29 -1.30 16.16
C GLY A 159 -11.19 -1.12 14.64
N GLY A 160 -10.30 -1.85 13.96
CA GLY A 160 -10.13 -1.74 12.51
C GLY A 160 -11.31 -2.32 11.74
N THR A 161 -11.63 -1.72 10.59
CA THR A 161 -12.55 -2.30 9.61
C THR A 161 -11.80 -3.37 8.82
N PRO A 162 -12.18 -4.66 8.91
CA PRO A 162 -11.43 -5.73 8.29
C PRO A 162 -11.70 -5.81 6.79
N VAL A 163 -10.62 -5.98 6.02
CA VAL A 163 -10.61 -6.21 4.58
C VAL A 163 -9.89 -7.52 4.31
N ILE A 164 -10.34 -8.28 3.32
CA ILE A 164 -9.65 -9.51 2.90
C ILE A 164 -9.21 -9.43 1.44
N THR A 165 -7.92 -9.61 1.19
CA THR A 165 -7.42 -9.96 -0.14
C THR A 165 -7.58 -11.46 -0.34
N LEU A 166 -8.37 -11.86 -1.32
CA LEU A 166 -8.52 -13.24 -1.76
C LEU A 166 -7.33 -13.64 -2.63
N CYS A 167 -6.15 -13.69 -2.01
CA CYS A 167 -4.96 -14.37 -2.51
C CYS A 167 -4.24 -15.05 -1.33
N CYS A 168 -3.52 -16.15 -1.53
CA CYS A 168 -3.38 -16.89 -2.78
C CYS A 168 -3.97 -18.30 -2.70
N ALA A 169 -4.00 -19.02 -3.81
CA ALA A 169 -4.72 -20.29 -3.89
C ALA A 169 -3.93 -21.44 -3.20
N PRO A 170 -4.61 -22.33 -2.46
CA PRO A 170 -4.04 -23.61 -2.01
C PRO A 170 -3.40 -24.40 -3.15
N ASP A 171 -2.33 -25.13 -2.87
CA ASP A 171 -1.53 -25.79 -3.93
C ASP A 171 -2.27 -26.84 -4.75
N TRP A 172 -3.27 -27.53 -4.18
CA TRP A 172 -4.12 -28.45 -4.94
C TRP A 172 -4.93 -27.77 -6.04
N MET A 173 -5.26 -26.48 -5.92
CA MET A 173 -5.91 -25.70 -6.98
C MET A 173 -4.96 -25.27 -8.12
N LYS A 174 -3.65 -25.52 -7.95
CA LYS A 174 -2.56 -25.13 -8.86
C LYS A 174 -1.77 -26.36 -9.36
N GLY A 175 -2.37 -27.55 -9.30
CA GLY A 175 -1.74 -28.83 -9.66
C GLY A 175 -0.70 -29.38 -8.67
N GLY A 176 -0.66 -28.89 -7.43
CA GLY A 176 0.13 -29.48 -6.33
C GLY A 176 -0.60 -30.60 -5.58
N GLN A 177 0.11 -31.28 -4.66
CA GLN A 177 -0.45 -32.38 -3.86
C GLN A 177 -1.35 -31.86 -2.71
N ALA A 178 -2.51 -32.49 -2.51
CA ALA A 178 -3.45 -32.10 -1.48
C ALA A 178 -2.91 -32.39 -0.06
N GLY A 179 -2.82 -31.34 0.76
CA GLY A 179 -2.29 -31.37 2.12
C GLY A 179 -0.86 -30.82 2.24
N GLU A 180 -0.23 -30.51 1.12
CA GLU A 180 1.08 -29.85 1.06
C GLU A 180 0.94 -28.37 0.72
N THR A 181 2.02 -27.61 0.87
CA THR A 181 2.05 -26.19 0.50
C THR A 181 3.46 -25.81 0.05
N ASP A 182 3.61 -25.43 -1.22
CA ASP A 182 4.88 -24.95 -1.75
C ASP A 182 4.86 -23.42 -1.80
N TRP A 183 5.51 -22.81 -0.81
CA TRP A 183 5.65 -21.36 -0.71
C TRP A 183 6.38 -20.72 -1.91
N LYS A 184 7.12 -21.49 -2.72
CA LYS A 184 7.72 -21.00 -3.98
C LYS A 184 6.67 -20.80 -5.08
N ARG A 185 5.52 -21.46 -4.98
CA ARG A 185 4.37 -21.37 -5.89
C ARG A 185 3.25 -20.49 -5.34
N LEU A 186 3.53 -19.65 -4.33
CA LEU A 186 2.53 -18.74 -3.73
C LEU A 186 1.88 -17.82 -4.78
N GLU A 187 2.66 -17.32 -5.74
CA GLU A 187 2.23 -16.36 -6.77
C GLU A 187 1.61 -17.00 -8.01
N ALA A 188 1.47 -18.33 -8.06
CA ALA A 188 0.79 -19.00 -9.17
C ALA A 188 -0.73 -18.88 -9.02
N ALA A 189 -1.40 -18.53 -10.12
CA ALA A 189 -2.86 -18.53 -10.21
C ALA A 189 -3.43 -19.95 -10.08
N PRO A 190 -4.67 -20.14 -9.58
CA PRO A 190 -5.37 -21.42 -9.70
C PRO A 190 -5.52 -21.81 -11.18
N ASP A 191 -5.53 -23.11 -11.47
CA ASP A 191 -5.88 -23.59 -12.81
C ASP A 191 -7.32 -23.15 -13.15
N ARG A 192 -7.63 -22.88 -14.43
CA ARG A 192 -9.01 -22.48 -14.84
C ARG A 192 -10.10 -23.46 -14.36
N ARG A 193 -9.81 -24.76 -14.28
CA ARG A 193 -10.72 -25.79 -13.74
C ARG A 193 -11.06 -25.61 -12.25
N HIS A 194 -10.23 -24.90 -11.49
CA HIS A 194 -10.35 -24.65 -10.06
C HIS A 194 -10.86 -23.24 -9.72
N TYR A 195 -11.29 -22.44 -10.71
CA TYR A 195 -11.88 -21.12 -10.43
C TYR A 195 -13.16 -21.21 -9.58
N ARG A 196 -13.96 -22.27 -9.81
CA ARG A 196 -15.11 -22.57 -8.97
C ARG A 196 -14.70 -22.95 -7.54
N ASP A 197 -13.71 -23.82 -7.37
CA ASP A 197 -13.19 -24.21 -6.06
C ASP A 197 -12.65 -23.01 -5.27
N PHE A 198 -11.95 -22.09 -5.95
CA PHE A 198 -11.46 -20.86 -5.34
C PHE A 198 -12.59 -19.89 -4.96
N ALA A 199 -13.64 -19.82 -5.76
CA ALA A 199 -14.85 -19.06 -5.43
C ALA A 199 -15.63 -19.67 -4.25
N GLU A 200 -15.70 -21.00 -4.15
CA GLU A 200 -16.28 -21.71 -3.00
C GLU A 200 -15.44 -21.49 -1.72
N LEU A 201 -14.10 -21.44 -1.83
CA LEU A 201 -13.22 -21.01 -0.74
C LEU A 201 -13.49 -19.55 -0.33
N ALA A 202 -13.62 -18.62 -1.28
CA ALA A 202 -13.96 -17.22 -0.99
C ALA A 202 -15.30 -17.09 -0.25
N ALA A 203 -16.33 -17.84 -0.67
CA ALA A 203 -17.60 -17.89 0.04
C ALA A 203 -17.48 -18.52 1.43
N ALA A 204 -16.61 -19.52 1.63
CA ALA A 204 -16.32 -20.09 2.95
C ALA A 204 -15.64 -19.05 3.87
N VAL A 205 -14.69 -18.25 3.35
CA VAL A 205 -14.08 -17.14 4.09
C VAL A 205 -15.13 -16.10 4.50
N ALA A 206 -16.05 -15.74 3.61
CA ALA A 206 -17.12 -14.79 3.91
C ALA A 206 -18.10 -15.29 4.99
N ARG A 207 -18.53 -16.55 4.91
CA ARG A 207 -19.36 -17.17 5.96
C ARG A 207 -18.62 -17.30 7.30
N ARG A 208 -17.30 -17.50 7.28
CA ARG A 208 -16.45 -17.62 8.48
C ARG A 208 -16.27 -16.28 9.21
N TYR A 209 -16.31 -15.16 8.49
CA TYR A 209 -16.06 -13.81 8.99
C TYR A 209 -17.15 -12.80 8.53
N PRO A 210 -18.37 -12.88 9.08
CA PRO A 210 -19.51 -12.07 8.64
C PRO A 210 -19.40 -10.56 8.95
N ASP A 211 -18.37 -10.15 9.70
CA ASP A 211 -17.99 -8.76 9.94
C ASP A 211 -17.05 -8.18 8.86
N VAL A 212 -16.51 -9.04 7.97
CA VAL A 212 -15.73 -8.61 6.80
C VAL A 212 -16.69 -8.24 5.68
N THR A 213 -16.71 -6.95 5.36
CA THR A 213 -17.62 -6.37 4.35
C THR A 213 -16.92 -6.01 3.05
N HIS A 214 -15.59 -6.14 2.96
CA HIS A 214 -14.77 -5.69 1.84
C HIS A 214 -13.77 -6.77 1.39
N TYR A 215 -13.84 -7.17 0.12
CA TYR A 215 -12.98 -8.19 -0.47
C TYR A 215 -12.30 -7.68 -1.73
N GLN A 216 -10.99 -7.92 -1.82
CA GLN A 216 -10.18 -7.66 -3.01
C GLN A 216 -9.91 -9.00 -3.69
N VAL A 217 -10.28 -9.13 -4.96
CA VAL A 217 -10.17 -10.43 -5.66
C VAL A 217 -8.79 -10.57 -6.29
N TRP A 218 -8.03 -11.56 -5.79
CA TRP A 218 -6.63 -11.82 -6.14
C TRP A 218 -5.67 -10.68 -5.75
N ASN A 219 -4.41 -10.82 -6.14
CA ASN A 219 -3.35 -9.87 -5.88
C ASN A 219 -2.50 -9.64 -7.15
N GLU A 220 -2.44 -8.41 -7.67
CA GLU A 220 -1.48 -7.99 -8.71
C GLU A 220 -1.52 -8.81 -10.03
N LEU A 221 -2.64 -9.49 -10.32
CA LEU A 221 -2.73 -10.47 -11.41
C LEU A 221 -1.59 -11.53 -11.38
N LYS A 222 -1.01 -11.82 -10.20
CA LYS A 222 0.07 -12.81 -10.04
C LYS A 222 -0.31 -14.15 -10.67
N GLY A 223 0.53 -14.68 -11.56
CA GLY A 223 0.26 -15.89 -12.33
C GLY A 223 -0.58 -15.72 -13.62
N PHE A 224 -1.04 -14.51 -13.95
CA PHE A 224 -1.78 -14.20 -15.19
C PHE A 224 -0.96 -13.45 -16.25
N TRP A 225 0.37 -13.51 -16.18
CA TRP A 225 1.26 -12.97 -17.22
C TRP A 225 1.52 -14.01 -18.30
N ASP A 226 1.23 -13.70 -19.57
CA ASP A 226 1.67 -14.52 -20.70
C ASP A 226 3.02 -13.99 -21.22
N GLU A 227 4.08 -14.73 -20.92
CA GLU A 227 5.43 -14.44 -21.41
C GLU A 227 5.54 -14.46 -22.95
N LYS A 228 4.73 -15.29 -23.64
CA LYS A 228 4.80 -15.42 -25.11
C LYS A 228 4.22 -14.22 -25.83
N SER A 229 3.07 -13.71 -25.36
CA SER A 229 2.46 -12.49 -25.91
C SER A 229 2.86 -11.20 -25.18
N ASN A 230 3.70 -11.28 -24.13
CA ASN A 230 4.25 -10.15 -23.38
C ASN A 230 3.17 -9.22 -22.80
N ARG A 231 2.08 -9.80 -22.28
CA ARG A 231 0.88 -9.10 -21.78
C ARG A 231 0.16 -9.91 -20.70
N TRP A 232 -0.71 -9.24 -19.97
CA TRP A 232 -1.63 -9.85 -19.01
C TRP A 232 -2.76 -10.63 -19.72
N ASP A 233 -3.07 -11.84 -19.25
CA ASP A 233 -4.33 -12.54 -19.55
C ASP A 233 -5.47 -11.95 -18.70
N ALA A 234 -5.87 -10.72 -19.06
CA ALA A 234 -6.97 -10.01 -18.42
C ALA A 234 -8.30 -10.76 -18.52
N ALA A 235 -8.46 -11.64 -19.52
CA ALA A 235 -9.65 -12.46 -19.71
C ALA A 235 -9.74 -13.54 -18.63
N ALA A 236 -8.69 -14.37 -18.47
CA ALA A 236 -8.67 -15.38 -17.41
C ALA A 236 -8.76 -14.79 -16.00
N TYR A 237 -8.12 -13.63 -15.78
CA TYR A 237 -8.30 -12.92 -14.51
C TYR A 237 -9.77 -12.52 -14.30
N THR A 238 -10.43 -11.99 -15.34
CA THR A 238 -11.84 -11.56 -15.24
C THR A 238 -12.79 -12.76 -15.07
N ASP A 239 -12.48 -13.93 -15.62
CA ASP A 239 -13.23 -15.17 -15.39
C ASP A 239 -13.14 -15.62 -13.91
N LEU A 240 -11.93 -15.62 -13.33
CA LEU A 240 -11.73 -15.88 -11.90
C LEU A 240 -12.45 -14.83 -11.04
N TYR A 241 -12.33 -13.55 -11.41
CA TYR A 241 -13.00 -12.44 -10.74
C TYR A 241 -14.51 -12.64 -10.70
N ASN A 242 -15.12 -12.96 -11.84
CA ASN A 242 -16.56 -13.12 -11.97
C ASN A 242 -17.09 -14.31 -11.15
N ALA A 243 -16.38 -15.43 -11.13
CA ALA A 243 -16.74 -16.58 -10.29
C ALA A 243 -16.73 -16.23 -8.79
N VAL A 244 -15.68 -15.53 -8.33
CA VAL A 244 -15.55 -15.06 -6.94
C VAL A 244 -16.62 -14.01 -6.60
N TYR A 245 -16.90 -13.07 -7.51
CA TYR A 245 -17.93 -12.04 -7.33
C TYR A 245 -19.30 -12.67 -7.05
N ASP A 246 -19.73 -13.62 -7.90
CA ASP A 246 -21.01 -14.30 -7.72
C ASP A 246 -21.07 -15.09 -6.42
N ALA A 247 -20.00 -15.80 -6.07
CA ALA A 247 -19.94 -16.59 -4.84
C ALA A 247 -20.00 -15.73 -3.57
N LEU A 248 -19.38 -14.54 -3.56
CA LEU A 248 -19.48 -13.58 -2.46
C LEU A 248 -20.87 -12.93 -2.39
N LYS A 249 -21.44 -12.48 -3.52
CA LYS A 249 -22.78 -11.89 -3.56
C LYS A 249 -23.89 -12.88 -3.19
N ALA A 250 -23.67 -14.17 -3.43
CA ALA A 250 -24.55 -15.25 -2.95
C ALA A 250 -24.42 -15.55 -1.45
N VAL A 251 -23.38 -15.07 -0.76
CA VAL A 251 -23.29 -15.10 0.72
C VAL A 251 -24.01 -13.90 1.32
N ASP A 252 -23.70 -12.69 0.86
CA ASP A 252 -24.43 -11.46 1.21
C ASP A 252 -24.26 -10.43 0.06
N PRO A 253 -25.36 -9.95 -0.58
CA PRO A 253 -25.28 -8.98 -1.67
C PRO A 253 -24.68 -7.63 -1.24
N ALA A 254 -24.69 -7.30 0.04
CA ALA A 254 -24.12 -6.07 0.59
C ALA A 254 -22.58 -6.07 0.62
N ILE A 255 -21.92 -7.23 0.59
CA ILE A 255 -20.46 -7.36 0.56
C ILE A 255 -19.88 -6.55 -0.61
N ALA A 256 -18.92 -5.67 -0.34
CA ALA A 256 -18.21 -4.92 -1.37
C ALA A 256 -17.09 -5.78 -1.98
N VAL A 257 -17.13 -5.99 -3.31
CA VAL A 257 -16.14 -6.77 -4.04
C VAL A 257 -15.37 -5.88 -5.02
N GLY A 258 -14.05 -5.86 -4.93
CA GLY A 258 -13.19 -4.99 -5.73
C GLY A 258 -12.10 -5.73 -6.51
N GLY A 259 -11.67 -5.11 -7.60
CA GLY A 259 -10.66 -5.59 -8.54
C GLY A 259 -10.25 -4.46 -9.51
N PRO A 260 -9.34 -4.69 -10.47
CA PRO A 260 -8.62 -5.93 -10.70
C PRO A 260 -7.39 -6.10 -9.78
N TYR A 261 -7.08 -5.11 -8.93
CA TYR A 261 -5.85 -5.05 -8.13
C TYR A 261 -4.61 -5.18 -9.03
N VAL A 262 -4.57 -4.42 -10.14
CA VAL A 262 -3.48 -4.49 -11.11
C VAL A 262 -2.29 -3.63 -10.71
N VAL A 263 -1.07 -4.10 -11.00
CA VAL A 263 0.15 -3.29 -10.92
C VAL A 263 0.21 -2.33 -12.11
N LEU A 264 0.30 -1.04 -11.83
CA LEU A 264 0.51 0.00 -12.83
C LEU A 264 1.99 0.40 -12.84
N ASP A 265 2.76 -0.41 -13.55
CA ASP A 265 4.19 -0.20 -13.77
C ASP A 265 4.50 1.14 -14.44
N THR A 266 5.63 1.73 -14.09
CA THR A 266 6.17 2.93 -14.74
C THR A 266 7.52 2.65 -15.40
N TRP A 267 7.82 3.38 -16.46
CA TRP A 267 9.09 3.37 -17.18
C TRP A 267 9.65 4.79 -17.23
N SER A 268 10.98 4.95 -17.23
CA SER A 268 11.63 6.28 -17.18
C SER A 268 11.21 7.23 -18.31
N GLY A 269 10.89 6.69 -19.49
CA GLY A 269 10.37 7.43 -20.64
C GLY A 269 9.75 6.51 -21.70
N GLY A 270 9.04 7.10 -22.67
CA GLY A 270 8.24 6.35 -23.66
C GLY A 270 9.03 5.49 -24.66
N ARG A 271 10.37 5.45 -24.58
CA ARG A 271 11.25 4.58 -25.37
C ARG A 271 12.03 3.56 -24.52
N ALA A 272 11.76 3.48 -23.21
CA ALA A 272 12.58 2.72 -22.25
C ALA A 272 12.29 1.20 -22.19
N GLY A 273 11.59 0.63 -23.19
CA GLY A 273 11.29 -0.81 -23.28
C GLY A 273 9.89 -1.23 -22.82
N GLY A 274 9.12 -0.32 -22.23
CA GLY A 274 7.71 -0.51 -21.91
C GLY A 274 6.77 -0.25 -23.09
N HIS A 275 5.47 -0.53 -22.89
CA HIS A 275 4.44 -0.06 -23.81
C HIS A 275 3.98 1.32 -23.33
N ALA A 276 4.41 2.39 -24.00
CA ALA A 276 4.13 3.76 -23.56
C ALA A 276 2.63 4.08 -23.64
N SER A 277 2.02 4.42 -22.51
CA SER A 277 0.69 5.05 -22.48
C SER A 277 0.78 6.57 -22.62
N CYS A 278 -0.37 7.22 -22.73
CA CYS A 278 -0.47 8.68 -22.63
C CYS A 278 -0.24 9.22 -21.19
N LEU A 279 -0.24 8.37 -20.16
CA LEU A 279 -0.06 8.77 -18.76
C LEU A 279 1.42 8.96 -18.43
N ALA A 280 1.93 10.15 -18.77
CA ALA A 280 3.30 10.58 -18.52
C ALA A 280 3.39 11.77 -17.56
N GLY A 281 4.50 11.85 -16.82
CA GLY A 281 4.82 12.96 -15.92
C GLY A 281 6.20 12.81 -15.29
N ASP A 282 6.41 13.42 -14.12
CA ASP A 282 7.67 13.30 -13.37
C ASP A 282 7.94 11.90 -12.80
N TRP A 283 6.92 11.06 -12.71
CA TRP A 283 7.05 9.64 -12.38
C TRP A 283 7.53 8.77 -13.54
N GLY A 284 7.68 9.32 -14.75
CA GLY A 284 7.92 8.53 -15.97
C GLY A 284 6.63 8.34 -16.78
N VAL A 285 6.49 7.20 -17.43
CA VAL A 285 5.33 6.82 -18.27
C VAL A 285 4.73 5.53 -17.75
N VAL A 286 3.43 5.49 -17.49
CA VAL A 286 2.72 4.26 -17.07
C VAL A 286 2.68 3.26 -18.25
N ASP A 287 2.89 1.98 -17.98
CA ASP A 287 2.80 0.93 -19.00
C ASP A 287 1.34 0.70 -19.41
N GLN A 288 1.07 0.85 -20.72
CA GLN A 288 -0.26 0.72 -21.30
C GLN A 288 -0.91 -0.63 -21.00
N ARG A 289 -0.13 -1.72 -20.85
CA ARG A 289 -0.68 -3.06 -20.61
C ARG A 289 -1.40 -3.17 -19.26
N GLY A 290 -0.99 -2.40 -18.25
CA GLY A 290 -1.71 -2.34 -16.97
C GLY A 290 -3.02 -1.55 -17.08
N LEU A 291 -3.05 -0.52 -17.92
CA LEU A 291 -4.26 0.24 -18.23
C LEU A 291 -5.24 -0.59 -19.07
N ASP A 292 -4.74 -1.40 -20.00
CA ASP A 292 -5.54 -2.32 -20.81
C ASP A 292 -6.25 -3.38 -19.97
N VAL A 293 -5.64 -3.85 -18.86
CA VAL A 293 -6.30 -4.72 -17.87
C VAL A 293 -7.48 -4.01 -17.23
N LEU A 294 -7.32 -2.75 -16.81
CA LEU A 294 -8.41 -1.95 -16.23
C LEU A 294 -9.54 -1.74 -17.24
N ASP A 295 -9.22 -1.31 -18.46
CA ASP A 295 -10.22 -1.06 -19.50
C ASP A 295 -10.86 -2.37 -20.00
N TYR A 296 -10.18 -3.53 -19.94
CA TYR A 296 -10.78 -4.83 -20.19
C TYR A 296 -11.71 -5.25 -19.04
N TRP A 297 -11.23 -5.29 -17.81
CA TRP A 297 -12.01 -5.72 -16.64
C TRP A 297 -13.23 -4.82 -16.41
N LEU A 298 -13.11 -3.51 -16.58
CA LEU A 298 -14.25 -2.59 -16.47
C LEU A 298 -15.38 -2.90 -17.46
N ARG A 299 -15.06 -3.43 -18.65
CA ARG A 299 -16.04 -3.85 -19.67
C ARG A 299 -16.59 -5.27 -19.49
N HIS A 300 -15.82 -6.20 -18.91
CA HIS A 300 -16.17 -7.64 -18.89
C HIS A 300 -16.48 -8.21 -17.49
N LYS A 301 -16.26 -7.44 -16.41
CA LYS A 301 -16.69 -7.83 -15.06
C LYS A 301 -18.21 -7.93 -14.95
N ARG A 302 -18.70 -8.89 -14.18
CA ARG A 302 -20.11 -9.12 -13.86
C ARG A 302 -20.70 -8.04 -12.96
N GLY A 303 -19.89 -7.50 -12.06
CA GLY A 303 -20.15 -6.34 -11.24
C GLY A 303 -18.88 -5.93 -10.50
N ALA A 304 -18.94 -4.86 -9.70
CA ALA A 304 -17.90 -4.47 -8.74
C ALA A 304 -18.46 -3.39 -7.81
N ASP A 305 -17.89 -3.25 -6.61
CA ASP A 305 -18.22 -2.19 -5.66
C ASP A 305 -17.07 -1.18 -5.48
N PHE A 306 -15.85 -1.50 -5.92
CA PHE A 306 -14.70 -0.58 -6.00
C PHE A 306 -13.64 -1.03 -7.03
N VAL A 307 -12.77 -0.11 -7.45
CA VAL A 307 -11.57 -0.42 -8.24
C VAL A 307 -10.36 -0.54 -7.30
N ALA A 308 -9.59 -1.62 -7.43
CA ALA A 308 -8.37 -1.90 -6.69
C ALA A 308 -7.12 -1.73 -7.58
N LEU A 309 -6.06 -1.10 -7.05
CA LEU A 309 -4.84 -0.70 -7.77
C LEU A 309 -3.58 -0.91 -6.91
N ASP A 310 -2.44 -1.14 -7.58
CA ASP A 310 -1.08 -0.98 -7.03
C ASP A 310 -0.22 -0.12 -7.99
N ALA A 311 0.70 0.68 -7.44
CA ALA A 311 1.78 1.32 -8.19
C ALA A 311 2.96 1.72 -7.29
N GLY A 312 4.15 1.72 -7.89
CA GLY A 312 5.38 2.25 -7.29
C GLY A 312 5.92 3.47 -8.02
N LEU A 313 6.56 4.37 -7.26
CA LEU A 313 7.34 5.50 -7.80
C LEU A 313 8.72 5.08 -8.37
N GLY A 314 9.04 3.80 -8.31
CA GLY A 314 10.21 3.21 -8.96
C GLY A 314 9.86 2.72 -10.35
N THR A 315 10.60 3.20 -11.35
CA THR A 315 10.49 2.74 -12.74
C THR A 315 11.10 1.35 -12.92
N ARG A 316 10.56 0.55 -13.86
CA ARG A 316 11.03 -0.80 -14.19
C ARG A 316 12.48 -0.85 -14.65
N ASP A 317 12.94 0.17 -15.38
CA ASP A 317 14.27 0.23 -15.98
C ASP A 317 15.34 0.89 -15.09
N GLN A 318 14.99 1.96 -14.37
CA GLN A 318 15.96 2.78 -13.61
C GLN A 318 15.73 2.78 -12.08
N GLY A 319 14.61 2.23 -11.60
CA GLY A 319 14.21 2.35 -10.21
C GLY A 319 13.69 3.76 -9.89
N LEU A 320 13.92 4.23 -8.66
CA LEU A 320 13.49 5.57 -8.24
C LEU A 320 14.23 6.64 -9.04
N ALA A 321 13.48 7.65 -9.52
CA ALA A 321 14.05 8.80 -10.20
C ALA A 321 15.03 9.59 -9.30
N PRO A 322 15.94 10.40 -9.89
CA PRO A 322 16.79 11.31 -9.13
C PRO A 322 15.98 12.26 -8.23
N ALA A 323 16.57 12.71 -7.11
CA ALA A 323 15.86 13.36 -6.01
C ALA A 323 14.90 14.50 -6.44
N ALA A 324 15.32 15.40 -7.34
CA ALA A 324 14.50 16.50 -7.83
C ALA A 324 13.23 16.04 -8.58
N ARG A 325 13.32 14.96 -9.35
CA ARG A 325 12.19 14.34 -10.06
C ARG A 325 11.35 13.46 -9.12
N ALA A 326 12.00 12.82 -8.16
CA ALA A 326 11.34 12.03 -7.12
C ALA A 326 10.56 12.86 -6.08
N ALA A 327 10.77 14.18 -5.99
CA ALA A 327 9.94 15.09 -5.22
C ALA A 327 8.51 15.20 -5.80
N ARG A 328 8.39 15.17 -7.14
CA ARG A 328 7.14 15.33 -7.90
C ARG A 328 6.54 14.01 -8.38
N ALA A 329 7.30 12.92 -8.34
CA ALA A 329 6.84 11.60 -8.77
C ALA A 329 5.56 11.14 -8.04
N SER A 330 5.30 11.57 -6.79
CA SER A 330 4.05 11.27 -6.07
C SER A 330 2.77 11.71 -6.82
N ALA A 331 2.86 12.64 -7.78
CA ALA A 331 1.74 13.01 -8.64
C ALA A 331 1.21 11.85 -9.52
N LEU A 332 1.97 10.75 -9.68
CA LEU A 332 1.51 9.48 -10.29
C LEU A 332 0.16 9.04 -9.72
N PHE A 333 0.03 9.06 -8.39
CA PHE A 333 -1.14 8.50 -7.72
C PHE A 333 -2.39 9.34 -8.01
N GLY A 334 -2.26 10.67 -8.05
CA GLY A 334 -3.35 11.56 -8.45
C GLY A 334 -3.70 11.46 -9.94
N ALA A 335 -2.68 11.34 -10.79
CA ALA A 335 -2.82 11.14 -12.23
C ALA A 335 -3.59 9.85 -12.58
N VAL A 336 -3.19 8.72 -12.00
CA VAL A 336 -3.85 7.43 -12.18
C VAL A 336 -5.26 7.43 -11.58
N THR A 337 -5.43 7.93 -10.35
CA THR A 337 -6.77 8.02 -9.71
C THR A 337 -7.73 8.81 -10.60
N SER A 338 -7.30 9.97 -11.10
CA SER A 338 -8.09 10.80 -12.02
C SER A 338 -8.43 10.08 -13.33
N TRP A 339 -7.50 9.28 -13.87
CA TRP A 339 -7.72 8.48 -15.09
C TRP A 339 -8.78 7.40 -14.88
N VAL A 340 -8.78 6.72 -13.73
CA VAL A 340 -9.81 5.73 -13.36
C VAL A 340 -11.17 6.42 -13.10
N ARG A 341 -11.19 7.56 -12.38
CA ARG A 341 -12.44 8.30 -12.09
C ARG A 341 -13.15 8.84 -13.34
N ARG A 342 -12.45 9.04 -14.47
CA ARG A 342 -13.07 9.35 -15.78
C ARG A 342 -13.67 8.13 -16.50
N ARG A 343 -13.39 6.92 -16.03
CA ARG A 343 -13.83 5.64 -16.61
C ARG A 343 -14.94 4.98 -15.81
N THR A 344 -15.05 5.30 -14.53
CA THR A 344 -16.06 4.72 -13.64
C THR A 344 -16.35 5.60 -12.45
N SER A 345 -17.60 5.57 -11.97
CA SER A 345 -18.05 6.19 -10.72
C SER A 345 -17.69 5.36 -9.48
N LEU A 346 -17.16 4.15 -9.65
CA LEU A 346 -16.72 3.29 -8.54
C LEU A 346 -15.64 3.98 -7.66
N PRO A 347 -15.69 3.79 -6.32
CA PRO A 347 -14.60 4.14 -5.42
C PRO A 347 -13.25 3.61 -5.91
N VAL A 348 -12.17 4.39 -5.73
CA VAL A 348 -10.81 3.97 -6.10
C VAL A 348 -10.03 3.66 -4.84
N TRP A 349 -9.49 2.44 -4.78
CA TRP A 349 -8.68 1.91 -3.70
C TRP A 349 -7.24 1.71 -4.21
N TRP A 350 -6.30 2.37 -3.54
CA TRP A 350 -4.89 2.03 -3.60
C TRP A 350 -4.64 0.90 -2.60
N SER A 351 -4.82 -0.32 -3.10
CA SER A 351 -4.66 -1.58 -2.35
C SER A 351 -3.23 -1.76 -1.85
N GLU A 352 -2.27 -1.23 -2.62
CA GLU A 352 -0.89 -0.99 -2.25
C GLU A 352 -0.40 0.31 -2.91
N PHE A 353 0.66 0.89 -2.34
CA PHE A 353 1.42 1.95 -2.99
C PHE A 353 2.85 2.00 -2.45
N HIS A 354 3.82 2.32 -3.30
CA HIS A 354 5.23 2.32 -2.93
C HIS A 354 5.95 3.63 -3.30
N VAL A 355 6.44 4.35 -2.30
CA VAL A 355 7.20 5.62 -2.48
C VAL A 355 8.73 5.45 -2.45
N GLY A 356 9.20 4.22 -2.42
CA GLY A 356 10.62 3.86 -2.40
C GLY A 356 11.12 3.40 -1.03
N ARG A 357 12.43 3.53 -0.83
CA ARG A 357 13.15 3.10 0.38
C ARG A 357 14.22 4.13 0.73
N ALA A 358 14.56 4.25 2.01
CA ALA A 358 15.61 5.14 2.50
C ALA A 358 16.34 4.55 3.71
N ASP A 359 17.58 4.97 3.91
CA ASP A 359 18.28 4.82 5.19
C ASP A 359 17.81 5.89 6.18
N ALA A 360 18.15 5.75 7.46
CA ALA A 360 17.68 6.65 8.54
C ALA A 360 17.92 8.14 8.25
N ALA A 361 19.06 8.50 7.64
CA ALA A 361 19.39 9.89 7.30
C ALA A 361 18.46 10.51 6.23
N ALA A 362 17.79 9.68 5.42
CA ALA A 362 16.84 10.10 4.39
C ALA A 362 15.39 9.72 4.75
N GLU A 363 15.11 9.34 6.01
CA GLU A 363 13.74 9.10 6.49
C GLU A 363 12.81 10.31 6.30
N PRO A 364 13.23 11.59 6.50
CA PRO A 364 12.37 12.75 6.22
C PRO A 364 11.93 12.86 4.76
N GLN A 365 12.83 12.58 3.81
CA GLN A 365 12.51 12.54 2.38
C GLN A 365 11.51 11.43 2.05
N LEU A 366 11.65 10.27 2.70
CA LEU A 366 10.76 9.14 2.48
C LEU A 366 9.35 9.41 3.04
N VAL A 367 9.26 10.00 4.23
CA VAL A 367 7.98 10.31 4.90
C VAL A 367 7.25 11.47 4.19
N SER A 368 7.95 12.54 3.80
CA SER A 368 7.34 13.63 3.00
C SER A 368 6.78 13.11 1.67
N ARG A 369 7.52 12.24 0.96
CA ARG A 369 7.03 11.61 -0.28
C ARG A 369 5.81 10.70 -0.05
N ALA A 370 5.77 9.97 1.07
CA ALA A 370 4.62 9.14 1.47
C ALA A 370 3.36 9.99 1.72
N LEU A 371 3.50 11.09 2.46
CA LEU A 371 2.40 12.01 2.71
C LEU A 371 1.94 12.69 1.42
N ALA A 372 2.86 13.14 0.56
CA ALA A 372 2.54 13.71 -0.74
C ALA A 372 1.77 12.75 -1.66
N ALA A 373 2.08 11.45 -1.63
CA ALA A 373 1.31 10.43 -2.34
C ALA A 373 -0.15 10.39 -1.87
N LEU A 374 -0.37 10.36 -0.54
CA LEU A 374 -1.70 10.40 0.06
C LEU A 374 -2.45 11.71 -0.25
N LEU A 375 -1.76 12.85 -0.30
CA LEU A 375 -2.36 14.13 -0.71
C LEU A 375 -2.82 14.09 -2.19
N HIS A 376 -2.02 13.55 -3.11
CA HIS A 376 -2.45 13.39 -4.50
C HIS A 376 -3.59 12.39 -4.66
N MET A 377 -3.63 11.32 -3.87
CA MET A 377 -4.75 10.37 -3.83
C MET A 377 -6.04 11.06 -3.36
N ALA A 378 -6.00 11.78 -2.23
CA ALA A 378 -7.14 12.49 -1.67
C ALA A 378 -7.65 13.58 -2.63
N GLY A 379 -6.75 14.42 -3.16
CA GLY A 379 -7.11 15.48 -4.12
C GLY A 379 -7.66 14.99 -5.46
N ALA A 380 -7.45 13.71 -5.81
CA ALA A 380 -8.00 13.08 -7.00
C ALA A 380 -9.25 12.21 -6.75
N GLY A 381 -9.74 12.14 -5.51
CA GLY A 381 -10.93 11.36 -5.16
C GLY A 381 -10.70 9.84 -5.04
N ALA A 382 -9.54 9.43 -4.52
CA ALA A 382 -9.37 8.05 -4.03
C ALA A 382 -10.04 7.90 -2.66
N SER A 383 -10.69 6.77 -2.44
CA SER A 383 -11.52 6.51 -1.25
C SER A 383 -10.76 5.73 -0.18
N VAL A 384 -9.81 4.88 -0.57
CA VAL A 384 -8.93 4.14 0.35
C VAL A 384 -7.49 4.10 -0.16
N ALA A 385 -6.53 4.21 0.75
CA ALA A 385 -5.11 3.88 0.51
C ALA A 385 -4.56 3.00 1.63
N LEU A 386 -3.92 1.88 1.30
CA LEU A 386 -3.40 0.91 2.27
C LEU A 386 -1.87 0.96 2.32
N VAL A 387 -1.32 1.23 3.50
CA VAL A 387 0.12 1.16 3.77
C VAL A 387 0.54 -0.29 3.87
N TRP A 388 1.36 -0.75 2.93
CA TRP A 388 1.91 -2.12 2.95
C TRP A 388 2.90 -2.33 4.11
N GLN A 389 2.75 -3.47 4.81
CA GLN A 389 3.61 -3.92 5.91
C GLN A 389 3.94 -2.81 6.93
N PRO A 390 2.98 -2.42 7.79
CA PRO A 390 3.14 -1.28 8.70
C PRO A 390 4.20 -1.48 9.80
N GLN A 391 4.66 -2.71 10.04
CA GLN A 391 5.78 -2.99 10.95
C GLN A 391 7.13 -2.92 10.21
N ARG A 392 8.10 -2.19 10.80
CA ARG A 392 9.48 -2.20 10.30
C ARG A 392 10.04 -3.62 10.40
N SER A 393 10.51 -4.14 9.26
CA SER A 393 11.10 -5.48 9.15
C SER A 393 12.32 -5.60 10.09
N PRO A 394 12.38 -6.61 10.99
CA PRO A 394 13.50 -6.78 11.91
C PRO A 394 14.78 -7.27 11.22
N SER A 395 14.68 -7.87 10.02
CA SER A 395 15.75 -8.63 9.39
C SER A 395 16.11 -8.17 7.97
N THR A 396 15.79 -6.91 7.62
CA THR A 396 16.14 -6.33 6.31
C THR A 396 17.28 -5.33 6.46
N PRO A 397 18.52 -5.67 6.05
CA PRO A 397 19.62 -4.71 6.00
C PRO A 397 19.48 -3.73 4.83
N GLY A 398 20.02 -2.52 5.00
CA GLY A 398 19.99 -1.43 4.01
C GLY A 398 18.67 -0.65 3.97
N PRO A 399 18.43 0.14 2.90
CA PRO A 399 17.29 1.05 2.82
C PRO A 399 15.93 0.37 3.04
N LEU A 400 15.14 0.96 3.94
CA LEU A 400 13.85 0.45 4.37
C LEU A 400 12.68 1.23 3.75
N PRO A 401 11.53 0.58 3.49
CA PRO A 401 10.30 1.27 3.13
C PRO A 401 9.74 2.07 4.33
N PRO A 402 8.74 2.94 4.13
CA PRO A 402 8.00 3.55 5.23
C PRO A 402 7.41 2.47 6.14
N ALA A 403 7.43 2.70 7.44
CA ALA A 403 6.79 1.85 8.43
C ALA A 403 6.21 2.71 9.55
N LEU A 404 5.17 2.21 10.21
CA LEU A 404 4.44 2.93 11.26
C LEU A 404 5.05 2.66 12.65
N TRP A 405 5.54 1.45 12.91
CA TRP A 405 6.18 1.11 14.19
C TRP A 405 7.46 0.25 14.05
N THR A 406 8.32 0.29 15.07
CA THR A 406 9.51 -0.59 15.18
C THR A 406 9.13 -2.06 15.41
N ALA A 407 10.05 -3.00 15.16
CA ALA A 407 9.78 -4.42 15.39
C ALA A 407 9.26 -4.72 16.81
N THR A 408 8.43 -5.75 16.95
CA THR A 408 7.68 -6.09 18.19
C THR A 408 8.24 -7.29 18.95
N ASP A 409 9.38 -7.82 18.51
CA ASP A 409 10.03 -9.04 19.01
C ASP A 409 10.78 -8.82 20.34
N GLY A 410 11.34 -7.63 20.57
CA GLY A 410 12.06 -7.26 21.80
C GLY A 410 11.32 -6.28 22.72
N PRO A 411 11.74 -6.16 24.00
CA PRO A 411 11.37 -5.04 24.88
C PRO A 411 11.72 -3.70 24.25
N GLY A 412 10.89 -2.66 24.47
CA GLY A 412 11.04 -1.36 23.81
C GLY A 412 10.74 -1.36 22.30
N GLY A 413 10.24 -2.47 21.75
CA GLY A 413 9.70 -2.59 20.40
C GLY A 413 8.33 -1.92 20.22
N GLY A 414 7.78 -1.97 19.01
CA GLY A 414 6.45 -1.44 18.70
C GLY A 414 6.28 0.08 18.80
N ARG A 415 7.38 0.83 18.93
CA ARG A 415 7.39 2.30 19.09
C ARG A 415 6.96 2.99 17.78
N PRO A 416 6.19 4.10 17.84
CA PRO A 416 5.84 4.87 16.66
C PRO A 416 7.08 5.44 15.95
N LEU A 417 7.07 5.37 14.63
CA LEU A 417 8.04 6.01 13.73
C LEU A 417 7.49 7.35 13.21
N ALA A 418 8.34 8.17 12.59
CA ALA A 418 7.96 9.48 12.06
C ALA A 418 6.75 9.42 11.09
N TYR A 419 6.64 8.34 10.31
CA TYR A 419 5.51 8.15 9.40
C TYR A 419 4.17 7.97 10.14
N ALA A 420 4.14 7.28 11.29
CA ALA A 420 2.92 7.13 12.07
C ALA A 420 2.42 8.46 12.65
N GLN A 421 3.34 9.33 13.09
CA GLN A 421 2.99 10.66 13.60
C GLN A 421 2.39 11.53 12.49
N ALA A 422 3.06 11.58 11.33
CA ALA A 422 2.56 12.32 10.17
C ALA A 422 1.23 11.76 9.63
N LEU A 423 1.05 10.44 9.63
CA LEU A 423 -0.17 9.78 9.17
C LEU A 423 -1.36 10.00 10.13
N ALA A 424 -1.15 9.90 11.44
CA ALA A 424 -2.19 10.20 12.43
C ALA A 424 -2.67 11.66 12.31
N LEU A 425 -1.75 12.60 12.07
CA LEU A 425 -2.07 14.00 11.80
C LEU A 425 -2.87 14.18 10.49
N LEU A 426 -2.45 13.57 9.39
CA LEU A 426 -3.17 13.59 8.11
C LEU A 426 -4.59 13.04 8.27
N ARG A 427 -4.76 11.90 8.96
CA ARG A 427 -6.07 11.28 9.22
C ARG A 427 -6.97 12.20 10.05
N ARG A 428 -6.44 12.86 11.09
CA ARG A 428 -7.19 13.82 11.91
C ARG A 428 -7.74 14.99 11.07
N ILE A 429 -6.95 15.49 10.13
CA ILE A 429 -7.32 16.63 9.29
C ILE A 429 -8.29 16.20 8.16
N LEU A 430 -8.11 15.01 7.58
CA LEU A 430 -9.06 14.43 6.62
C LEU A 430 -10.43 14.11 7.22
N ALA A 431 -10.52 13.95 8.55
CA ALA A 431 -11.79 13.76 9.25
C ALA A 431 -12.58 15.06 9.46
N ASP A 432 -11.95 16.24 9.29
CA ASP A 432 -12.64 17.54 9.34
C ASP A 432 -12.15 18.51 8.24
N PRO A 433 -12.41 18.19 6.96
CA PRO A 433 -11.93 18.96 5.82
C PRO A 433 -12.61 20.33 5.73
N ALA A 434 -11.87 21.31 5.19
CA ALA A 434 -12.42 22.63 4.85
C ALA A 434 -13.08 22.61 3.46
N GLY A 435 -14.28 22.04 3.40
CA GLY A 435 -15.12 22.02 2.19
C GLY A 435 -14.65 21.01 1.14
N ASP A 436 -15.19 21.17 -0.06
CA ASP A 436 -14.98 20.25 -1.17
C ASP A 436 -13.61 20.47 -1.83
N GLY A 437 -12.77 19.44 -1.83
CA GLY A 437 -11.40 19.49 -2.35
C GLY A 437 -10.37 20.03 -1.34
N PRO A 438 -10.10 19.33 -0.22
CA PRO A 438 -9.25 19.82 0.86
C PRO A 438 -7.75 19.82 0.55
N VAL A 439 -7.31 19.60 -0.70
CA VAL A 439 -5.88 19.54 -1.07
C VAL A 439 -5.54 20.60 -2.11
N SER A 440 -4.44 21.33 -1.88
CA SER A 440 -3.88 22.29 -2.85
C SER A 440 -2.37 22.14 -2.98
N TRP A 441 -1.82 22.58 -4.11
CA TRP A 441 -0.38 22.55 -4.40
C TRP A 441 0.12 23.96 -4.76
N PRO A 442 0.36 24.85 -3.77
CA PRO A 442 0.86 26.21 -4.01
C PRO A 442 2.23 26.26 -4.68
N LEU A 443 3.03 25.20 -4.57
CA LEU A 443 4.25 24.98 -5.35
C LEU A 443 4.28 23.52 -5.85
N PRO A 444 5.00 23.19 -6.94
CA PRO A 444 5.09 21.82 -7.45
C PRO A 444 5.57 20.79 -6.42
N ASP A 445 6.38 21.22 -5.45
CA ASP A 445 6.98 20.39 -4.40
C ASP A 445 6.39 20.66 -3.01
N VAL A 446 5.33 21.47 -2.89
CA VAL A 446 4.67 21.77 -1.61
C VAL A 446 3.17 21.50 -1.70
N GLY A 447 2.74 20.40 -1.08
CA GLY A 447 1.34 20.04 -0.92
C GLY A 447 0.78 20.57 0.40
N VAL A 448 -0.50 20.94 0.40
CA VAL A 448 -1.21 21.43 1.59
C VAL A 448 -2.55 20.71 1.71
N LEU A 449 -2.80 20.12 2.88
CA LEU A 449 -4.11 19.63 3.30
C LEU A 449 -4.78 20.68 4.19
N HIS A 450 -6.03 20.99 3.87
CA HIS A 450 -6.86 22.03 4.45
C HIS A 450 -7.94 21.42 5.34
N GLY A 451 -7.73 21.40 6.64
CA GLY A 451 -8.78 21.18 7.63
C GLY A 451 -9.54 22.47 7.92
N ARG A 452 -10.63 22.34 8.69
CA ARG A 452 -11.41 23.50 9.16
C ARG A 452 -10.61 24.37 10.13
N THR A 453 -9.89 23.74 11.07
CA THR A 453 -9.10 24.39 12.15
C THR A 453 -7.58 24.20 12.02
N ASP A 454 -7.11 23.45 11.03
CA ASP A 454 -5.72 23.00 10.94
C ASP A 454 -5.25 22.92 9.48
N LEU A 455 -3.99 23.21 9.23
CA LEU A 455 -3.29 22.92 7.97
C LEU A 455 -2.20 21.87 8.21
N LEU A 456 -1.99 21.01 7.21
CA LEU A 456 -0.81 20.15 7.10
C LEU A 456 -0.10 20.48 5.79
N LEU A 457 1.09 21.05 5.89
CA LEU A 457 1.96 21.37 4.76
C LEU A 457 3.05 20.30 4.64
N VAL A 458 3.36 19.91 3.41
CA VAL A 458 4.34 18.86 3.08
C VAL A 458 5.23 19.36 1.96
N ASN A 459 6.49 19.70 2.28
CA ASN A 459 7.53 19.95 1.30
C ASN A 459 8.17 18.61 0.91
N THR A 460 8.19 18.25 -0.38
CA THR A 460 8.91 17.08 -0.91
C THR A 460 10.25 17.45 -1.54
N GLY A 461 10.54 18.74 -1.67
CA GLY A 461 11.78 19.28 -2.24
C GLY A 461 12.96 19.22 -1.26
N GLY A 462 14.17 19.16 -1.84
CA GLY A 462 15.43 19.23 -1.10
C GLY A 462 15.85 20.64 -0.70
N GLU A 463 15.02 21.65 -0.97
CA GLU A 463 15.28 23.07 -0.72
C GLU A 463 14.27 23.67 0.25
N ARG A 464 14.58 24.86 0.79
CA ARG A 464 13.62 25.65 1.57
C ARG A 464 12.53 26.21 0.66
N ALA A 465 11.29 26.20 1.15
CA ALA A 465 10.14 26.78 0.46
C ALA A 465 9.46 27.84 1.35
N ALA A 466 8.80 28.81 0.73
CA ALA A 466 7.91 29.74 1.41
C ALA A 466 6.59 29.78 0.64
N VAL A 467 5.46 29.62 1.34
CA VAL A 467 4.12 29.61 0.76
C VAL A 467 3.18 30.47 1.60
N ASP A 468 2.30 31.20 0.92
CA ASP A 468 1.23 31.97 1.56
C ASP A 468 -0.05 31.16 1.53
N VAL A 469 -0.55 30.76 2.71
CA VAL A 469 -1.73 29.90 2.86
C VAL A 469 -2.70 30.54 3.84
N ARG A 470 -3.94 30.80 3.39
CA ARG A 470 -4.98 31.52 4.16
C ARG A 470 -4.48 32.83 4.81
N GLY A 471 -3.66 33.58 4.09
CA GLY A 471 -3.09 34.86 4.56
C GLY A 471 -1.89 34.73 5.50
N GLN A 472 -1.47 33.51 5.85
CA GLN A 472 -0.27 33.28 6.65
C GLN A 472 0.90 32.82 5.77
N ARG A 473 2.04 33.52 5.87
CA ARG A 473 3.28 33.09 5.23
C ARG A 473 3.97 32.02 6.06
N VAL A 474 4.10 30.82 5.52
CA VAL A 474 4.75 29.67 6.16
C VAL A 474 6.07 29.38 5.44
N GLN A 475 7.16 29.29 6.19
CA GLN A 475 8.45 28.78 5.70
C GLN A 475 8.59 27.30 6.05
N LEU A 476 9.07 26.52 5.09
CA LEU A 476 9.30 25.08 5.21
C LEU A 476 10.78 24.76 4.97
N GLY A 477 11.36 23.94 5.84
CA GLY A 477 12.65 23.30 5.60
C GLY A 477 12.58 22.26 4.46
N PRO A 478 13.72 21.77 3.96
CA PRO A 478 13.76 20.68 3.00
C PRO A 478 13.13 19.42 3.60
N TYR A 479 12.29 18.74 2.82
CA TYR A 479 11.51 17.57 3.24
C TYR A 479 10.59 17.78 4.47
N GLU A 480 10.31 19.04 4.86
CA GLU A 480 9.58 19.34 6.09
C GLU A 480 8.07 19.04 5.97
N ILE A 481 7.54 18.44 7.03
CA ILE A 481 6.11 18.30 7.28
C ILE A 481 5.75 19.23 8.44
N ARG A 482 4.86 20.20 8.21
CA ARG A 482 4.48 21.22 9.20
C ARG A 482 2.98 21.19 9.46
N HIS A 483 2.63 21.08 10.74
CA HIS A 483 1.29 21.37 11.25
C HIS A 483 1.16 22.87 11.55
N VAL A 484 0.07 23.50 11.13
CA VAL A 484 -0.25 24.89 11.48
C VAL A 484 -1.71 24.98 11.94
N PRO A 485 -1.98 25.24 13.23
CA PRO A 485 -3.32 25.58 13.70
C PRO A 485 -3.81 26.88 13.07
N LEU A 486 -5.10 26.96 12.70
CA LEU A 486 -5.72 28.14 12.13
C LEU A 486 -6.48 28.96 13.19
N PRO A 487 -6.51 30.29 13.09
CA PRO A 487 -7.41 31.12 13.89
C PRO A 487 -8.89 30.78 13.63
N ALA A 488 -9.72 30.91 14.66
CA ALA A 488 -11.16 30.78 14.53
C ALA A 488 -11.70 31.84 13.54
N GLY A 489 -12.56 31.41 12.60
CA GLY A 489 -13.12 32.29 11.57
C GLY A 489 -12.22 32.56 10.36
N ALA A 490 -11.07 31.89 10.23
CA ALA A 490 -10.26 31.97 9.01
C ALA A 490 -11.10 31.52 7.79
N PRO A 491 -11.12 32.29 6.68
CA PRO A 491 -11.96 31.97 5.53
C PRO A 491 -11.59 30.60 4.93
N ALA A 492 -12.60 29.92 4.37
CA ALA A 492 -12.40 28.66 3.67
C ALA A 492 -11.39 28.83 2.53
N ALA A 493 -10.57 27.81 2.28
CA ALA A 493 -9.63 27.85 1.18
C ALA A 493 -10.39 27.91 -0.16
N PRO A 494 -9.91 28.65 -1.17
CA PRO A 494 -10.41 28.49 -2.52
C PRO A 494 -10.16 27.05 -2.97
N SER A 495 -11.17 26.42 -3.57
CA SER A 495 -11.09 25.06 -4.09
C SER A 495 -9.88 24.92 -5.01
N GLY A 496 -8.96 24.01 -4.67
CA GLY A 496 -7.77 23.76 -5.48
C GLY A 496 -8.17 23.35 -6.90
N SER A 497 -7.52 23.94 -7.91
CA SER A 497 -7.70 23.44 -9.28
C SER A 497 -7.22 21.98 -9.34
N PRO A 498 -8.05 21.04 -9.82
CA PRO A 498 -7.63 19.64 -9.93
C PRO A 498 -6.40 19.55 -10.83
N THR A 499 -5.46 18.67 -10.49
CA THR A 499 -4.24 18.47 -11.30
C THR A 499 -4.65 18.05 -12.71
N THR A 500 -4.55 18.98 -13.65
CA THR A 500 -4.90 18.73 -15.05
C THR A 500 -3.91 17.74 -15.63
N LEU A 501 -4.36 16.51 -15.85
CA LEU A 501 -3.65 15.58 -16.72
C LEU A 501 -3.41 16.21 -18.10
N PRO A 502 -2.33 15.84 -18.80
CA PRO A 502 -2.15 16.19 -20.20
C PRO A 502 -3.41 15.81 -21.00
N ASP A 503 -3.85 16.70 -21.89
CA ASP A 503 -5.12 16.56 -22.66
C ASP A 503 -5.23 15.24 -23.43
N GLN A 504 -4.09 14.60 -23.69
CA GLN A 504 -3.91 13.37 -24.44
C GLN A 504 -4.57 12.12 -23.79
N CYS A 505 -4.91 12.15 -22.50
CA CYS A 505 -5.62 11.06 -21.81
C CYS A 505 -7.09 11.37 -21.46
N ARG A 506 -7.74 12.34 -22.11
CA ARG A 506 -9.13 12.73 -21.77
C ARG A 506 -10.19 11.70 -22.15
N SER A 507 -9.94 10.85 -23.14
CA SER A 507 -10.94 9.90 -23.67
C SER A 507 -11.52 9.01 -22.55
N PRO A 508 -12.85 9.00 -22.36
CA PRO A 508 -13.51 8.02 -21.52
C PRO A 508 -13.38 6.63 -22.16
N LEU A 509 -13.76 5.59 -21.41
CA LEU A 509 -13.93 4.25 -21.97
C LEU A 509 -14.89 4.32 -23.19
N PRO A 510 -14.48 3.87 -24.39
CA PRO A 510 -15.39 3.78 -25.52
C PRO A 510 -16.59 2.91 -25.15
N ALA A 511 -17.79 3.34 -25.56
CA ALA A 511 -18.99 2.54 -25.38
C ALA A 511 -18.77 1.14 -26.00
N PRO A 512 -19.24 0.06 -25.35
CA PRO A 512 -19.07 -1.28 -25.89
C PRO A 512 -19.69 -1.34 -27.29
N THR A 513 -18.87 -1.67 -28.28
CA THR A 513 -19.33 -1.88 -29.64
C THR A 513 -20.32 -3.04 -29.62
N ARG A 514 -21.60 -2.75 -29.88
CA ARG A 514 -22.59 -3.79 -30.14
C ARG A 514 -22.08 -4.59 -31.33
N SER A 515 -21.66 -5.84 -31.11
CA SER A 515 -21.46 -6.77 -32.21
C SER A 515 -22.80 -6.89 -32.93
N ALA A 516 -22.80 -6.60 -34.23
CA ALA A 516 -23.92 -6.98 -35.06
C ALA A 516 -24.05 -8.51 -34.94
N GLY A 517 -25.22 -8.98 -34.54
CA GLY A 517 -25.51 -10.42 -34.54
C GLY A 517 -25.35 -10.97 -35.96
N PRO A 518 -25.01 -12.27 -36.11
CA PRO A 518 -24.89 -12.87 -37.44
C PRO A 518 -26.20 -12.65 -38.20
N ALA A 519 -26.10 -12.08 -39.41
CA ALA A 519 -27.25 -11.85 -40.26
C ALA A 519 -27.90 -13.22 -40.57
N SER A 520 -29.18 -13.36 -40.23
CA SER A 520 -29.96 -14.54 -40.57
C SER A 520 -30.16 -14.60 -42.09
N THR A 521 -29.38 -15.44 -42.77
CA THR A 521 -29.73 -15.87 -44.12
C THR A 521 -31.01 -16.70 -44.04
N THR A 522 -32.04 -16.23 -44.74
CA THR A 522 -33.28 -16.94 -45.04
C THR A 522 -33.22 -17.44 -46.47
#